data_AF-A0A959Y6L7-F1
#
_entry.id   AF-A0A959Y6L7-F1
#
_cell.length_a   1.000
_cell.length_b   1.000
_cell.length_c   1.000
_cell.angle_alpha   90.00
_cell.angle_beta   90.00
_cell.angle_gamma   90.00
#
_symmetry.space_group_name_H-M   'P 1'
#
loop_
_entity.id
_entity.type
_entity.pdbx_description
1 polymer ?
#
loop_
_entity_poly.entity_id
_entity_poly.type
_entity_poly.pdbx_seq_one_letter_code
_entity_poly.pdbx_strand_id
1 'polypeptide(L)'
;MVGAPGIFDRADKIADHPRSLRVFRHILLGLTAATALWGCSSTRRVPAGERLLVDNVVEVEGKGVSRSELDEIIKQQPNEKILGARFYLSMYNWPDPDKIAEARARKDAARDRKNERRAARGKAPKPYSRTTAEWLREVVGEPPVLLDSSLTRRSSDQMRLYLQKEGHFNGEVTDSISFARPNGRPYHKPKARVIYSVEPGRAYSYCTISLRTDDPTIRGYLREAWPDRLVMEGDRFDADVLDRERTRITNRLRELGYLHFTRDLVQFDADTSAGDREVDLVVRVERPGPPRRKNLTGTPEGTIYQVADVEVDLRPRQRGKSTIPPDTIQLEGYRFLYQDRVPVKPQALLGSMFLRPDARYQQSHVDRTYRRLTALRAFDRVDIAFDSAQVRRPDQVNAKVRLIPART
;
A
#
# COMPACT_ATOMS: atom_id res chain seq x y z
N MET A 1 3.64 84.39 -50.08
CA MET A 1 2.79 84.21 -51.26
C MET A 1 2.58 82.72 -51.47
N VAL A 2 1.33 82.29 -51.26
CA VAL A 2 0.57 81.23 -51.94
C VAL A 2 1.29 79.93 -52.30
N GLY A 3 0.84 78.82 -51.69
CA GLY A 3 0.95 77.48 -52.30
C GLY A 3 0.88 76.29 -51.34
N ALA A 4 -0.32 75.82 -51.00
CA ALA A 4 -0.57 74.40 -50.64
C ALA A 4 -2.09 74.09 -50.63
N PRO A 5 -2.59 73.25 -51.56
CA PRO A 5 -3.98 72.79 -51.56
C PRO A 5 -4.13 71.40 -50.93
N GLY A 6 -5.28 71.20 -50.28
CA GLY A 6 -6.07 69.96 -50.34
C GLY A 6 -5.52 68.70 -49.66
N ILE A 7 -5.82 68.53 -48.37
CA ILE A 7 -5.89 67.20 -47.75
C ILE A 7 -7.33 66.71 -47.91
N PHE A 8 -7.59 66.02 -49.01
CA PHE A 8 -8.73 65.11 -49.12
C PHE A 8 -8.20 63.68 -48.91
N ASP A 9 -9.00 62.93 -48.17
CA ASP A 9 -9.16 61.48 -48.26
C ASP A 9 -8.18 60.58 -47.48
N ARG A 10 -8.63 60.17 -46.30
CA ARG A 10 -8.23 58.90 -45.69
C ARG A 10 -9.39 58.31 -44.88
N ALA A 11 -10.54 58.18 -45.52
CA ALA A 11 -11.43 57.08 -45.20
C ALA A 11 -10.84 55.79 -45.80
N ASP A 12 -11.18 54.65 -45.19
CA ASP A 12 -10.92 53.29 -45.67
C ASP A 12 -9.49 52.74 -45.55
N LYS A 13 -9.25 52.05 -44.42
CA LYS A 13 -8.64 50.70 -44.38
C LYS A 13 -8.74 50.11 -42.97
N ILE A 14 -9.94 49.73 -42.55
CA ILE A 14 -10.11 48.68 -41.54
C ILE A 14 -10.25 47.38 -42.34
N ALA A 15 -9.12 46.70 -42.53
CA ALA A 15 -9.08 45.41 -43.21
C ALA A 15 -9.82 44.36 -42.37
N ASP A 16 -10.86 43.81 -42.97
CA ASP A 16 -11.64 42.69 -42.49
C ASP A 16 -10.74 41.43 -42.41
N HIS A 17 -10.41 41.00 -41.19
CA HIS A 17 -9.55 39.84 -40.95
C HIS A 17 -10.40 38.63 -40.46
N PRO A 18 -10.76 37.67 -41.33
CA PRO A 18 -11.68 36.58 -40.99
C PRO A 18 -11.10 35.51 -40.04
N ARG A 19 -9.84 35.66 -39.60
CA ARG A 19 -9.19 34.75 -38.62
C ARG A 19 -9.46 35.15 -37.17
N SER A 20 -9.65 36.44 -36.86
CA SER A 20 -9.92 36.90 -35.48
C SER A 20 -11.30 36.47 -35.01
N LEU A 21 -12.31 36.48 -35.89
CA LEU A 21 -13.68 36.03 -35.61
C LEU A 21 -13.77 34.54 -35.28
N ARG A 22 -12.96 33.67 -35.90
CA ARG A 22 -12.95 32.24 -35.58
C ARG A 22 -12.33 31.98 -34.21
N VAL A 23 -11.21 32.62 -33.91
CA VAL A 23 -10.55 32.53 -32.60
C VAL A 23 -11.48 33.08 -31.51
N PHE A 24 -12.12 34.23 -31.75
CA PHE A 24 -13.11 34.81 -30.83
C PHE A 24 -14.33 33.91 -30.65
N ARG A 25 -14.83 33.25 -31.71
CA ARG A 25 -15.92 32.28 -31.64
C ARG A 25 -15.55 31.03 -30.84
N HIS A 26 -14.32 30.53 -30.97
CA HIS A 26 -13.83 29.40 -30.17
C HIS A 26 -13.60 29.78 -28.70
N ILE A 27 -13.11 31.00 -28.44
CA ILE A 27 -13.00 31.55 -27.08
C ILE A 27 -14.40 31.72 -26.47
N LEU A 28 -15.37 32.25 -27.20
CA LEU A 28 -16.75 32.42 -26.75
C LEU A 28 -17.46 31.08 -26.53
N LEU A 29 -17.24 30.08 -27.39
CA LEU A 29 -17.71 28.70 -27.18
C LEU A 29 -17.05 28.03 -25.97
N GLY A 30 -15.77 28.28 -25.75
CA GLY A 30 -15.07 27.83 -24.54
C GLY A 30 -15.60 28.49 -23.27
N LEU A 31 -15.86 29.80 -23.32
CA LEU A 31 -16.43 30.57 -22.21
C LEU A 31 -17.87 30.16 -21.89
N THR A 32 -18.70 29.95 -22.92
CA THR A 32 -20.09 29.48 -22.75
C THR A 32 -20.17 28.03 -22.27
N ALA A 33 -19.27 27.15 -22.71
CA ALA A 33 -19.14 25.81 -22.16
C ALA A 33 -18.67 25.84 -20.70
N ALA A 34 -17.72 26.73 -20.34
CA ALA A 34 -17.25 26.91 -18.97
C ALA A 34 -18.35 27.44 -18.03
N THR A 35 -19.18 28.38 -18.48
CA THR A 35 -20.31 28.90 -17.68
C THR A 35 -21.44 27.87 -17.53
N ALA A 36 -21.70 27.03 -18.53
CA ALA A 36 -22.67 25.93 -18.44
C ALA A 36 -22.25 24.86 -17.42
N LEU A 37 -20.96 24.60 -17.26
CA LEU A 37 -20.42 23.69 -16.25
C LEU A 37 -20.54 24.24 -14.81
N TRP A 38 -20.57 25.57 -14.63
CA TRP A 38 -20.81 26.20 -13.32
C TRP A 38 -22.28 26.11 -12.84
N GLY A 39 -23.24 25.92 -13.75
CA GLY A 39 -24.66 25.77 -13.41
C GLY A 39 -25.05 24.41 -12.83
N CYS A 40 -24.16 23.41 -12.87
CA CYS A 40 -24.47 22.06 -12.39
C CYS A 40 -24.42 22.00 -10.85
N SER A 41 -25.56 21.69 -10.22
CA SER A 41 -25.65 21.52 -8.78
C SER A 41 -24.95 20.24 -8.33
N SER A 42 -23.80 20.36 -7.69
CA SER A 42 -23.04 19.23 -7.12
C SER A 42 -23.82 18.40 -6.09
N THR A 43 -24.92 18.95 -5.54
CA THR A 43 -25.76 18.29 -4.54
C THR A 43 -27.07 17.76 -5.12
N ARG A 44 -27.21 17.69 -6.45
CA ARG A 44 -28.48 17.28 -7.09
C ARG A 44 -28.91 15.86 -6.69
N ARG A 45 -27.97 14.93 -6.49
CA ARG A 45 -28.23 13.53 -6.15
C ARG A 45 -27.76 13.15 -4.75
N VAL A 46 -27.70 14.13 -3.84
CA VAL A 46 -27.45 13.87 -2.41
C VAL A 46 -28.78 13.45 -1.76
N PRO A 47 -28.85 12.32 -1.05
CA PRO A 47 -30.06 11.88 -0.36
C PRO A 47 -30.56 12.90 0.69
N ALA A 48 -31.85 12.85 0.98
CA ALA A 48 -32.46 13.69 2.01
C ALA A 48 -31.87 13.38 3.39
N GLY A 49 -31.51 14.42 4.15
CA GLY A 49 -30.87 14.28 5.47
C GLY A 49 -29.35 14.12 5.44
N GLU A 50 -28.78 13.78 4.28
CA GLU A 50 -27.34 13.62 4.11
C GLU A 50 -26.68 14.90 3.58
N ARG A 51 -25.35 14.97 3.68
CA ARG A 51 -24.56 16.13 3.23
C ARG A 51 -23.37 15.69 2.42
N LEU A 52 -23.10 16.41 1.33
CA LEU A 52 -21.90 16.21 0.51
C LEU A 52 -20.67 16.71 1.28
N LEU A 53 -19.67 15.85 1.45
CA LEU A 53 -18.36 16.24 1.93
C LEU A 53 -17.65 17.08 0.87
N VAL A 54 -17.35 18.34 1.20
CA VAL A 54 -16.75 19.27 0.25
C VAL A 54 -15.30 19.63 0.54
N ASP A 55 -14.78 19.29 1.70
CA ASP A 55 -13.39 19.53 2.06
C ASP A 55 -13.06 18.80 3.36
N ASN A 56 -11.80 18.40 3.46
CA ASN A 56 -11.15 18.17 4.73
C ASN A 56 -10.09 19.25 4.91
N VAL A 57 -10.04 19.84 6.09
CA VAL A 57 -9.02 20.83 6.45
C VAL A 57 -8.28 20.29 7.64
N VAL A 58 -6.95 20.21 7.54
CA VAL A 58 -6.08 19.89 8.66
C VAL A 58 -5.40 21.18 9.09
N GLU A 59 -5.68 21.58 10.32
CA GLU A 59 -5.09 22.73 10.99
C GLU A 59 -4.07 22.18 12.00
N VAL A 60 -2.80 22.51 11.82
CA VAL A 60 -1.73 22.03 12.69
C VAL A 60 -1.20 23.21 13.49
N GLU A 61 -1.33 23.14 14.81
CA GLU A 61 -0.79 24.15 15.71
C GLU A 61 0.63 23.79 16.13
N GLY A 62 1.61 24.57 15.68
CA GLY A 62 3.02 24.40 16.05
C GLY A 62 3.90 23.79 14.95
N LYS A 63 5.01 23.17 15.36
CA LYS A 63 6.04 22.60 14.48
C LYS A 63 6.31 21.14 14.88
N GLY A 64 6.77 20.33 13.94
CA GLY A 64 7.24 18.95 14.20
C GLY A 64 6.46 17.86 13.46
N VAL A 65 5.33 18.20 12.83
CA VAL A 65 4.49 17.27 12.06
C VAL A 65 4.14 17.87 10.70
N SER A 66 4.28 17.09 9.62
CA SER A 66 3.90 17.57 8.29
C SER A 66 2.39 17.46 8.08
N ARG A 67 1.80 18.53 7.54
CA ARG A 67 0.39 18.52 7.10
C ARG A 67 0.14 17.49 6.00
N SER A 68 1.09 17.29 5.08
CA SER A 68 0.91 16.34 3.98
C SER A 68 0.77 14.89 4.47
N GLU A 69 1.52 14.52 5.51
CA GLU A 69 1.45 13.19 6.12
C GLU A 69 0.10 12.99 6.82
N LEU A 70 -0.42 14.04 7.49
CA LEU A 70 -1.74 13.99 8.12
C LEU A 70 -2.87 13.89 7.08
N ASP A 71 -2.75 14.58 5.94
CA ASP A 71 -3.74 14.53 4.86
C ASP A 71 -3.88 13.10 4.28
N GLU A 72 -2.79 12.32 4.24
CA GLU A 72 -2.78 10.92 3.78
C GLU A 72 -3.47 9.95 4.77
N ILE A 73 -3.56 10.32 6.05
CA ILE A 73 -4.20 9.50 7.10
C ILE A 73 -5.73 9.56 7.01
N ILE A 74 -6.28 10.64 6.44
CA ILE A 74 -7.73 10.87 6.39
C ILE A 74 -8.42 9.76 5.58
N LYS A 75 -9.35 9.06 6.22
CA LYS A 75 -10.04 7.90 5.65
C LYS A 75 -11.06 8.27 4.57
N GLN A 76 -11.67 9.44 4.69
CA GLN A 76 -12.72 9.88 3.77
C GLN A 76 -12.26 11.11 3.01
N GLN A 77 -11.97 10.96 1.71
CA GLN A 77 -11.58 12.07 0.84
C GLN A 77 -12.79 12.60 0.05
N PRO A 78 -12.96 13.91 -0.13
CA PRO A 78 -14.01 14.47 -0.98
C PRO A 78 -13.76 14.11 -2.45
N ASN A 79 -14.81 14.21 -3.27
CA ASN A 79 -14.69 14.04 -4.73
C ASN A 79 -13.59 14.89 -5.34
N GLU A 80 -12.88 14.32 -6.32
CA GLU A 80 -11.73 14.94 -6.97
C GLU A 80 -12.10 16.25 -7.67
N LYS A 81 -11.13 17.16 -7.71
CA LYS A 81 -11.24 18.45 -8.38
C LYS A 81 -10.27 18.49 -9.56
N ILE A 82 -10.78 18.77 -10.75
CA ILE A 82 -10.00 19.12 -11.93
C ILE A 82 -10.09 20.63 -12.11
N LEU A 83 -8.95 21.33 -12.10
CA LEU A 83 -8.89 22.80 -12.22
C LEU A 83 -9.83 23.52 -11.23
N GLY A 84 -9.96 22.98 -10.01
CA GLY A 84 -10.84 23.51 -8.96
C GLY A 84 -12.32 23.11 -9.06
N ALA A 85 -12.74 22.45 -10.15
CA ALA A 85 -14.12 22.00 -10.36
C ALA A 85 -14.27 20.49 -10.12
N ARG A 86 -15.38 20.06 -9.50
CA ARG A 86 -15.72 18.64 -9.34
C ARG A 86 -16.31 18.05 -10.62
N PHE A 87 -15.47 17.94 -11.64
CA PHE A 87 -15.88 17.52 -12.97
C PHE A 87 -16.58 16.16 -12.96
N TYR A 88 -15.97 15.14 -12.35
CA TYR A 88 -16.52 13.79 -12.31
C TYR A 88 -17.85 13.71 -11.55
N LEU A 89 -17.97 14.40 -10.40
CA LEU A 89 -19.25 14.51 -9.70
C LEU A 89 -20.34 15.19 -10.55
N SER A 90 -19.94 16.14 -11.40
CA SER A 90 -20.86 16.84 -12.29
C SER A 90 -21.35 15.90 -13.40
N MET A 91 -20.44 15.08 -13.97
CA MET A 91 -20.79 14.04 -14.94
C MET A 91 -21.70 12.97 -14.34
N TYR A 92 -21.51 12.60 -13.08
CA TYR A 92 -22.41 11.68 -12.38
C TYR A 92 -23.82 12.27 -12.20
N ASN A 93 -23.90 13.54 -11.79
CA ASN A 93 -25.18 14.21 -11.49
C ASN A 93 -25.99 14.62 -12.73
N TRP A 94 -25.38 14.63 -13.92
CA TRP A 94 -26.03 15.11 -15.14
C TRP A 94 -27.06 14.11 -15.66
N PRO A 95 -26.73 12.83 -15.96
CA PRO A 95 -27.73 11.86 -16.41
C PRO A 95 -28.80 11.57 -15.35
N ASP A 96 -30.03 11.38 -15.82
CA ASP A 96 -31.16 10.99 -14.97
C ASP A 96 -31.20 9.46 -14.79
N PRO A 97 -31.04 8.92 -13.57
CA PRO A 97 -30.94 7.47 -13.36
C PRO A 97 -32.18 6.72 -13.85
N ASP A 98 -33.37 7.30 -13.70
CA ASP A 98 -34.62 6.65 -14.13
C ASP A 98 -34.67 6.52 -15.66
N LYS A 99 -34.28 7.59 -16.38
CA LYS A 99 -34.17 7.54 -17.84
C LYS A 99 -33.06 6.61 -18.32
N ILE A 100 -31.96 6.51 -17.58
CA ILE A 100 -30.91 5.51 -17.87
C ILE A 100 -31.48 4.10 -17.72
N ALA A 101 -32.21 3.83 -16.64
CA ALA A 101 -32.81 2.52 -16.40
C ALA A 101 -33.80 2.14 -17.51
N GLU A 102 -34.68 3.06 -17.91
CA GLU A 102 -35.59 2.86 -19.03
C GLU A 102 -34.84 2.62 -20.36
N ALA A 103 -33.84 3.45 -20.67
CA ALA A 103 -33.06 3.32 -21.89
C ALA A 103 -32.26 2.01 -21.93
N ARG A 104 -31.70 1.59 -20.77
CA ARG A 104 -31.01 0.32 -20.58
C ARG A 104 -31.96 -0.84 -20.84
N ALA A 105 -33.13 -0.86 -20.21
CA ALA A 105 -34.14 -1.89 -20.41
C ALA A 105 -34.58 -2.01 -21.88
N ARG A 106 -34.82 -0.87 -22.56
CA ARG A 106 -35.15 -0.85 -24.00
C ARG A 106 -34.03 -1.43 -24.87
N LYS A 107 -32.78 -1.06 -24.57
CA LYS A 107 -31.60 -1.51 -25.33
C LYS A 107 -31.30 -2.99 -25.11
N ASP A 108 -31.39 -3.45 -23.87
CA ASP A 108 -31.20 -4.85 -23.49
C ASP A 108 -32.26 -5.74 -24.15
N ALA A 109 -33.55 -5.37 -24.07
CA ALA A 109 -34.61 -6.09 -24.76
C ALA A 109 -34.38 -6.17 -26.29
N ALA A 110 -33.92 -5.08 -26.91
CA ALA A 110 -33.59 -5.07 -28.34
C ALA A 110 -32.35 -5.93 -28.68
N ARG A 111 -31.39 -6.02 -27.77
CA ARG A 111 -30.21 -6.88 -27.91
C ARG A 111 -30.60 -8.35 -27.74
N ASP A 112 -31.43 -8.68 -26.77
CA ASP A 112 -31.81 -10.05 -26.44
C ASP A 112 -32.58 -10.67 -27.61
N ARG A 113 -33.53 -9.94 -28.19
CA ARG A 113 -34.19 -10.32 -29.47
C ARG A 113 -33.21 -10.55 -30.62
N LYS A 114 -32.10 -9.80 -30.69
CA LYS A 114 -31.05 -10.00 -31.71
C LYS A 114 -30.16 -11.19 -31.36
N ASN A 115 -29.93 -11.47 -30.08
CA ASN A 115 -29.13 -12.58 -29.61
C ASN A 115 -29.84 -13.91 -29.83
N GLU A 116 -31.16 -14.00 -29.63
CA GLU A 116 -31.98 -15.16 -29.99
C GLU A 116 -31.81 -15.51 -31.48
N ARG A 117 -31.92 -14.51 -32.37
CA ARG A 117 -31.70 -14.68 -33.81
C ARG A 117 -30.27 -15.09 -34.18
N ARG A 118 -29.28 -14.73 -33.35
CA ARG A 118 -27.87 -15.12 -33.55
C ARG A 118 -27.62 -16.54 -33.05
N ALA A 119 -28.21 -16.91 -31.92
CA ALA A 119 -28.16 -18.25 -31.35
C ALA A 119 -28.75 -19.28 -32.31
N ALA A 120 -29.90 -18.98 -32.93
CA ALA A 120 -30.49 -19.81 -33.98
C ALA A 120 -29.59 -19.98 -35.23
N ARG A 121 -28.59 -19.11 -35.42
CA ARG A 121 -27.61 -19.16 -36.50
C ARG A 121 -26.23 -19.66 -36.04
N GLY A 122 -26.14 -20.25 -34.84
CA GLY A 122 -24.88 -20.73 -34.25
C GLY A 122 -23.85 -19.64 -33.95
N LYS A 123 -24.24 -18.35 -33.91
CA LYS A 123 -23.33 -17.22 -33.65
C LYS A 123 -23.37 -16.83 -32.18
N ALA A 124 -22.21 -16.48 -31.63
CA ALA A 124 -22.08 -15.98 -30.26
C ALA A 124 -22.97 -14.73 -30.00
N PRO A 125 -23.50 -14.59 -28.75
CA PRO A 125 -24.32 -13.45 -28.37
C PRO A 125 -23.52 -12.15 -28.42
N LYS A 126 -24.20 -11.04 -28.72
CA LYS A 126 -23.59 -9.71 -28.66
C LYS A 126 -23.30 -9.36 -27.19
N PRO A 127 -22.11 -8.81 -26.89
CA PRO A 127 -21.78 -8.38 -25.55
C PRO A 127 -22.65 -7.19 -25.11
N TYR A 128 -22.72 -6.99 -23.80
CA TYR A 128 -23.31 -5.80 -23.23
C TYR A 128 -22.60 -4.53 -23.72
N SER A 129 -23.37 -3.49 -24.00
CA SER A 129 -22.83 -2.18 -24.32
C SER A 129 -23.64 -1.11 -23.61
N ARG A 130 -22.95 -0.26 -22.85
CA ARG A 130 -23.57 0.83 -22.10
C ARG A 130 -24.26 1.82 -23.03
N THR A 131 -25.26 2.52 -22.53
CA THR A 131 -25.76 3.74 -23.21
C THR A 131 -24.78 4.89 -23.01
N THR A 132 -24.86 5.94 -23.84
CA THR A 132 -23.98 7.12 -23.68
C THR A 132 -24.17 7.80 -22.32
N ALA A 133 -25.42 7.89 -21.86
CA ALA A 133 -25.76 8.47 -20.57
C ALA A 133 -25.26 7.62 -19.39
N GLU A 134 -25.40 6.30 -19.49
CA GLU A 134 -24.85 5.37 -18.51
C GLU A 134 -23.33 5.40 -18.47
N TRP A 135 -22.66 5.41 -19.62
CA TRP A 135 -21.21 5.54 -19.70
C TRP A 135 -20.72 6.83 -19.05
N LEU A 136 -21.41 7.95 -19.32
CA LEU A 136 -21.08 9.24 -18.70
C LEU A 136 -21.20 9.20 -17.17
N ARG A 137 -22.23 8.53 -16.63
CA ARG A 137 -22.47 8.45 -15.19
C ARG A 137 -21.57 7.45 -14.48
N GLU A 138 -21.41 6.24 -15.02
CA GLU A 138 -20.75 5.11 -14.34
C GLU A 138 -19.25 5.02 -14.62
N VAL A 139 -18.79 5.48 -15.79
CA VAL A 139 -17.38 5.34 -16.20
C VAL A 139 -16.65 6.66 -16.04
N VAL A 140 -17.27 7.78 -16.42
CA VAL A 140 -16.68 9.11 -16.27
C VAL A 140 -17.06 9.74 -14.93
N GLY A 141 -18.27 9.48 -14.44
CA GLY A 141 -18.80 10.13 -13.24
C GLY A 141 -18.35 9.50 -11.93
N GLU A 142 -18.20 10.32 -10.91
CA GLU A 142 -18.02 9.88 -9.52
C GLU A 142 -19.29 10.14 -8.70
N PRO A 143 -19.75 9.16 -7.89
CA PRO A 143 -20.86 9.38 -6.97
C PRO A 143 -20.50 10.43 -5.90
N PRO A 144 -21.50 11.14 -5.32
CA PRO A 144 -21.25 12.10 -4.24
C PRO A 144 -20.65 11.39 -3.02
N VAL A 145 -19.55 11.92 -2.50
CA VAL A 145 -19.02 11.49 -1.21
C VAL A 145 -19.83 12.14 -0.10
N LEU A 146 -20.54 11.31 0.65
CA LEU A 146 -21.45 11.73 1.72
C LEU A 146 -20.68 11.78 3.03
N LEU A 147 -20.88 12.82 3.84
CA LEU A 147 -20.25 12.98 5.14
C LEU A 147 -20.57 11.77 6.04
N ASP A 148 -19.52 11.08 6.50
CA ASP A 148 -19.64 10.01 7.48
C ASP A 148 -18.86 10.35 8.76
N SER A 149 -19.60 10.69 9.82
CA SER A 149 -19.00 11.05 11.11
C SER A 149 -18.18 9.90 11.75
N SER A 150 -18.49 8.63 11.44
CA SER A 150 -17.70 7.50 11.95
C SER A 150 -16.33 7.44 11.27
N LEU A 151 -16.25 7.74 9.98
CA LEU A 151 -14.96 7.83 9.28
C LEU A 151 -14.18 9.07 9.69
N THR A 152 -14.88 10.17 10.00
CA THR A 152 -14.28 11.37 10.58
C THR A 152 -13.57 11.04 11.89
N ARG A 153 -14.28 10.48 12.88
CA ARG A 153 -13.69 10.09 14.17
C ARG A 153 -12.52 9.11 14.03
N ARG A 154 -12.66 8.09 13.17
CA ARG A 154 -11.57 7.15 12.88
C ARG A 154 -10.34 7.85 12.30
N SER A 155 -10.52 8.89 11.49
CA SER A 155 -9.40 9.67 10.96
C SER A 155 -8.68 10.43 12.07
N SER A 156 -9.43 11.06 12.99
CA SER A 156 -8.88 11.73 14.18
C SER A 156 -8.10 10.77 15.07
N ASP A 157 -8.64 9.58 15.33
CA ASP A 157 -7.96 8.55 16.13
C ASP A 157 -6.67 8.07 15.46
N GLN A 158 -6.68 7.91 14.14
CA GLN A 158 -5.48 7.52 13.38
C GLN A 158 -4.43 8.63 13.35
N MET A 159 -4.83 9.90 13.25
CA MET A 159 -3.91 11.03 13.40
C MET A 159 -3.30 11.05 14.80
N ARG A 160 -4.08 10.81 15.86
CA ARG A 160 -3.56 10.72 17.22
C ARG A 160 -2.55 9.59 17.39
N LEU A 161 -2.83 8.41 16.83
CA LEU A 161 -1.89 7.29 16.81
C LEU A 161 -0.60 7.64 16.03
N TYR A 162 -0.73 8.37 14.93
CA TYR A 162 0.42 8.87 14.18
C TYR A 162 1.27 9.83 15.00
N LEU A 163 0.66 10.78 15.72
CA LEU A 163 1.39 11.65 16.64
C LEU A 163 2.19 10.83 17.67
N GLN A 164 1.56 9.85 18.31
CA GLN A 164 2.24 8.96 19.26
C GLN A 164 3.40 8.18 18.61
N LYS A 165 3.20 7.72 17.38
CA LYS A 165 4.22 7.04 16.58
C LYS A 165 5.46 7.93 16.32
N GLU A 166 5.23 9.23 16.08
CA GLU A 166 6.25 10.26 15.87
C GLU A 166 6.83 10.85 17.18
N GLY A 167 6.47 10.27 18.35
CA GLY A 167 6.98 10.70 19.65
C GLY A 167 6.18 11.81 20.33
N HIS A 168 5.03 12.19 19.79
CA HIS A 168 4.12 13.19 20.34
C HIS A 168 3.03 12.54 21.21
N PHE A 169 3.42 12.00 22.38
CA PHE A 169 2.51 11.19 23.23
C PHE A 169 1.33 11.97 23.82
N ASN A 170 1.53 13.25 24.13
CA ASN A 170 0.48 14.15 24.63
C ASN A 170 -0.19 14.94 23.50
N GLY A 171 -0.02 14.51 22.25
CA GLY A 171 -0.62 15.17 21.10
C GLY A 171 -2.13 15.01 21.10
N GLU A 172 -2.84 16.11 20.88
CA GLU A 172 -4.29 16.12 20.80
C GLU A 172 -4.77 16.30 19.36
N VAL A 173 -5.88 15.63 19.04
CA VAL A 173 -6.56 15.76 17.76
C VAL A 173 -8.04 15.87 18.03
N THR A 174 -8.65 16.94 17.52
CA THR A 174 -10.09 17.16 17.59
C THR A 174 -10.65 17.29 16.17
N ASP A 175 -11.84 16.74 15.95
CA ASP A 175 -12.59 16.94 14.71
C ASP A 175 -13.82 17.81 14.94
N SER A 176 -14.11 18.65 13.94
CA SER A 176 -15.33 19.44 13.89
C SER A 176 -15.91 19.42 12.49
N ILE A 177 -17.24 19.49 12.41
CA ILE A 177 -17.97 19.50 11.14
C ILE A 177 -18.55 20.89 10.96
N SER A 178 -18.11 21.57 9.91
CA SER A 178 -18.60 22.89 9.53
C SER A 178 -19.59 22.83 8.39
N PHE A 179 -20.75 23.47 8.57
CA PHE A 179 -21.76 23.69 7.53
C PHE A 179 -21.63 25.07 6.86
N ALA A 180 -20.49 25.73 7.06
CA ALA A 180 -20.18 27.03 6.49
C ALA A 180 -19.04 26.95 5.47
N ARG A 181 -19.01 27.95 4.59
CA ARG A 181 -17.91 28.23 3.66
C ARG A 181 -16.69 28.76 4.43
N PRO A 182 -15.49 28.78 3.81
CA PRO A 182 -14.31 29.44 4.39
C PRO A 182 -14.56 30.86 4.91
N ASN A 183 -15.48 31.60 4.28
CA ASN A 183 -15.82 32.97 4.66
C ASN A 183 -16.90 33.08 5.76
N GLY A 184 -17.20 31.98 6.47
CA GLY A 184 -18.16 31.94 7.57
C GLY A 184 -19.64 31.89 7.16
N ARG A 185 -19.99 32.10 5.87
CA ARG A 185 -21.39 32.05 5.43
C ARG A 185 -21.89 30.59 5.33
N PRO A 186 -23.12 30.28 5.76
CA PRO A 186 -23.67 28.93 5.67
C PRO A 186 -23.83 28.47 4.22
N TYR A 187 -23.70 27.17 3.98
CA TYR A 187 -24.05 26.60 2.67
C TYR A 187 -25.57 26.60 2.47
N HIS A 188 -26.04 27.19 1.36
CA HIS A 188 -27.44 27.07 0.92
C HIS A 188 -27.81 25.67 0.41
N LYS A 189 -26.84 24.77 0.28
CA LYS A 189 -27.00 23.39 -0.22
C LYS A 189 -26.46 22.42 0.84
N PRO A 190 -26.90 21.16 0.89
CA PRO A 190 -26.44 20.18 1.88
C PRO A 190 -24.98 19.81 1.64
N LYS A 191 -24.09 20.65 2.17
CA LYS A 191 -22.64 20.55 2.08
C LYS A 191 -22.07 20.62 3.49
N ALA A 192 -20.98 19.92 3.70
CA ALA A 192 -20.24 19.93 4.94
C ALA A 192 -18.74 19.86 4.67
N ARG A 193 -17.96 20.47 5.54
CA ARG A 193 -16.50 20.36 5.61
C ARG A 193 -16.15 19.74 6.95
N VAL A 194 -15.12 18.91 6.95
CA VAL A 194 -14.51 18.43 8.19
C VAL A 194 -13.24 19.24 8.45
N ILE A 195 -13.04 19.67 9.69
CA ILE A 195 -11.85 20.37 10.15
C ILE A 195 -11.24 19.51 11.26
N TYR A 196 -9.99 19.11 11.07
CA TYR A 196 -9.19 18.41 12.06
C TYR A 196 -8.21 19.42 12.65
N SER A 197 -8.38 19.75 13.93
CA SER A 197 -7.38 20.53 14.67
C SER A 197 -6.41 19.57 15.33
N VAL A 198 -5.13 19.72 15.00
CA VAL A 198 -4.04 18.85 15.42
C VAL A 198 -3.06 19.70 16.22
N GLU A 199 -2.89 19.32 17.49
CA GLU A 199 -1.94 19.92 18.42
C GLU A 199 -0.91 18.85 18.78
N PRO A 200 0.21 18.74 18.05
CA PRO A 200 1.20 17.69 18.32
C PRO A 200 1.83 17.79 19.72
N GLY A 201 1.86 18.99 20.32
CA GLY A 201 2.66 19.22 21.51
C GLY A 201 4.16 19.00 21.26
N ARG A 202 4.94 18.84 22.32
CA ARG A 202 6.38 18.59 22.21
C ARG A 202 6.66 17.10 22.06
N ALA A 203 7.55 16.76 21.13
CA ALA A 203 8.01 15.39 20.97
C ALA A 203 8.87 14.96 22.16
N TYR A 204 8.81 13.67 22.46
CA TYR A 204 9.62 13.02 23.48
C TYR A 204 10.95 12.57 22.88
N SER A 205 11.98 12.47 23.71
CA SER A 205 13.30 11.95 23.35
C SER A 205 13.66 10.72 24.18
N TYR A 206 14.53 9.86 23.66
CA TYR A 206 15.09 8.75 24.42
C TYR A 206 16.04 9.29 25.51
N CYS A 207 15.81 8.94 26.77
CA CYS A 207 16.71 9.31 27.86
C CYS A 207 17.70 8.18 28.12
N THR A 208 17.20 7.01 28.51
CA THR A 208 18.03 5.82 28.69
C THR A 208 17.61 4.72 27.72
N ILE A 209 18.60 3.99 27.19
CA ILE A 209 18.36 2.84 26.34
C ILE A 209 19.11 1.62 26.88
N SER A 210 18.37 0.62 27.34
CA SER A 210 18.95 -0.61 27.91
C SER A 210 18.56 -1.86 27.11
N LEU A 211 19.48 -2.83 27.08
CA LEU A 211 19.26 -4.13 26.45
C LEU A 211 19.03 -5.20 27.52
N ARG A 212 17.92 -5.93 27.43
CA ARG A 212 17.61 -7.09 28.28
C ARG A 212 17.38 -8.33 27.43
N THR A 213 18.01 -9.43 27.83
CA THR A 213 17.84 -10.73 27.19
C THR A 213 18.11 -11.84 28.21
N ASP A 214 17.32 -12.90 28.13
CA ASP A 214 17.47 -14.07 28.99
C ASP A 214 18.57 -15.02 28.48
N ASP A 215 18.96 -14.93 27.22
CA ASP A 215 19.99 -15.78 26.61
C ASP A 215 21.37 -15.10 26.69
N PRO A 216 22.34 -15.65 27.44
CA PRO A 216 23.66 -15.05 27.63
C PRO A 216 24.49 -15.03 26.35
N THR A 217 24.28 -15.98 25.43
CA THR A 217 24.99 -16.04 24.14
C THR A 217 24.48 -14.96 23.20
N ILE A 218 23.15 -14.81 23.09
CA ILE A 218 22.54 -13.68 22.35
C ILE A 218 23.00 -12.36 22.94
N ARG A 219 23.06 -12.24 24.27
CA ARG A 219 23.57 -11.03 24.95
C ARG A 219 24.98 -10.66 24.50
N GLY A 220 25.87 -11.64 24.33
CA GLY A 220 27.22 -11.43 23.82
C GLY A 220 27.20 -10.82 22.41
N TYR A 221 26.49 -11.45 21.48
CA TYR A 221 26.40 -10.97 20.09
C TYR A 221 25.75 -9.60 19.96
N LEU A 222 24.73 -9.31 20.77
CA LEU A 222 24.06 -8.02 20.75
C LEU A 222 24.88 -6.92 21.39
N ARG A 223 25.65 -7.20 22.46
CA ARG A 223 26.59 -6.22 23.03
C ARG A 223 27.67 -5.82 22.03
N GLU A 224 28.20 -6.79 21.29
CA GLU A 224 29.16 -6.52 20.21
C GLU A 224 28.55 -5.63 19.11
N ALA A 225 27.29 -5.87 18.74
CA ALA A 225 26.57 -5.11 17.71
C ALA A 225 25.83 -3.85 18.23
N TRP A 226 25.96 -3.54 19.52
CA TRP A 226 25.27 -2.44 20.19
C TRP A 226 25.75 -1.04 19.78
N PRO A 227 27.04 -0.83 19.42
CA PRO A 227 27.50 0.46 18.90
C PRO A 227 26.81 0.86 17.59
N ASP A 228 26.41 -0.10 16.75
CA ASP A 228 25.75 0.13 15.45
C ASP A 228 24.23 0.29 15.55
N ARG A 229 23.70 0.55 16.75
CA ARG A 229 22.26 0.72 16.97
C ARG A 229 21.74 1.99 16.30
N LEU A 230 20.49 1.94 15.86
CA LEU A 230 19.83 3.10 15.23
C LEU A 230 19.19 4.06 16.24
N VAL A 231 18.99 3.60 17.48
CA VAL A 231 18.37 4.36 18.56
C VAL A 231 19.45 4.93 19.48
N MET A 232 19.54 6.26 19.56
CA MET A 232 20.50 6.95 20.41
C MET A 232 19.81 7.77 21.49
N GLU A 233 20.47 7.88 22.63
CA GLU A 233 20.03 8.76 23.71
C GLU A 233 20.06 10.21 23.22
N GLY A 234 19.01 10.97 23.54
CA GLY A 234 18.76 12.32 23.03
C GLY A 234 18.01 12.39 21.71
N ASP A 235 17.94 11.31 20.93
CA ASP A 235 17.14 11.30 19.69
C ASP A 235 15.64 11.37 20.01
N ARG A 236 14.87 11.95 19.08
CA ARG A 236 13.40 11.95 19.16
C ARG A 236 12.89 10.51 19.12
N PHE A 237 11.87 10.23 19.93
CA PHE A 237 11.13 8.98 19.84
C PHE A 237 10.49 8.83 18.45
N ASP A 238 10.75 7.72 17.78
CA ASP A 238 10.22 7.43 16.46
C ASP A 238 10.02 5.92 16.31
N ALA A 239 8.76 5.49 16.16
CA ALA A 239 8.44 4.08 16.09
C ALA A 239 8.94 3.40 14.79
N ASP A 240 9.17 4.15 13.71
CA ASP A 240 9.78 3.60 12.49
C ASP A 240 11.28 3.36 12.67
N VAL A 241 11.97 4.19 13.47
CA VAL A 241 13.34 3.90 13.90
C VAL A 241 13.37 2.63 14.76
N LEU A 242 12.44 2.48 15.71
CA LEU A 242 12.31 1.26 16.51
C LEU A 242 12.08 0.02 15.63
N ASP A 243 11.22 0.12 14.61
CA ASP A 243 10.96 -1.02 13.72
C ASP A 243 12.15 -1.37 12.81
N ARG A 244 12.92 -0.37 12.39
CA ARG A 244 14.20 -0.60 11.69
C ARG A 244 15.23 -1.25 12.61
N GLU A 245 15.32 -0.82 13.86
CA GLU A 245 16.22 -1.43 14.86
C GLU A 245 15.82 -2.89 15.16
N ARG A 246 14.50 -3.16 15.30
CA ARG A 246 13.94 -4.51 15.39
C ARG A 246 14.41 -5.39 14.25
N THR A 247 14.32 -4.86 13.03
CA THR A 247 14.71 -5.56 11.80
C THR A 247 16.23 -5.78 11.75
N ARG A 248 17.04 -4.80 12.16
CA ARG A 248 18.50 -4.91 12.26
C ARG A 248 18.92 -6.04 13.20
N ILE A 249 18.38 -6.05 14.43
CA ILE A 249 18.63 -7.10 15.45
C ILE A 249 18.21 -8.47 14.91
N THR A 250 16.99 -8.56 14.35
CA THR A 250 16.46 -9.81 13.78
C THR A 250 17.38 -10.35 12.68
N ASN A 251 17.78 -9.50 11.73
CA ASN A 251 18.65 -9.91 10.64
C ASN A 251 20.03 -10.36 11.15
N ARG A 252 20.61 -9.64 12.12
CA ARG A 252 21.89 -10.02 12.73
C ARG A 252 21.81 -11.41 13.34
N LEU A 253 20.80 -11.71 14.14
CA LEU A 253 20.65 -13.02 14.79
C LEU A 253 20.33 -14.13 13.76
N ARG A 254 19.50 -13.86 12.76
CA ARG A 254 19.24 -14.83 11.68
C ARG A 254 20.48 -15.11 10.84
N GLU A 255 21.38 -14.14 10.67
CA GLU A 255 22.65 -14.32 9.97
C GLU A 255 23.68 -15.12 10.78
N LEU A 256 23.55 -15.10 12.11
CA LEU A 256 24.35 -15.92 13.03
C LEU A 256 23.86 -17.37 13.17
N GLY A 257 22.71 -17.71 12.59
CA GLY A 257 22.18 -19.08 12.61
C GLY A 257 20.94 -19.31 13.48
N TYR A 258 20.37 -18.26 14.08
CA TYR A 258 19.12 -18.37 14.84
C TYR A 258 17.90 -18.45 13.90
N LEU A 259 17.70 -19.63 13.29
CA LEU A 259 16.66 -19.90 12.28
C LEU A 259 15.25 -19.47 12.69
N HIS A 260 14.86 -19.78 13.93
CA HIS A 260 13.53 -19.52 14.46
C HIS A 260 13.39 -18.12 15.08
N PHE A 261 14.40 -17.26 14.93
CA PHE A 261 14.33 -15.90 15.44
C PHE A 261 13.47 -15.03 14.52
N THR A 262 12.42 -14.47 15.12
CA THR A 262 11.40 -13.66 14.46
C THR A 262 11.35 -12.26 15.10
N ARG A 263 10.77 -11.30 14.37
CA ARG A 263 10.79 -9.87 14.75
C ARG A 263 10.03 -9.59 16.05
N ASP A 264 9.00 -10.37 16.34
CA ASP A 264 8.17 -10.32 17.55
C ASP A 264 8.92 -10.70 18.83
N LEU A 265 10.04 -11.41 18.72
CA LEU A 265 10.93 -11.69 19.85
C LEU A 265 11.76 -10.46 20.27
N VAL A 266 11.69 -9.37 19.51
CA VAL A 266 12.33 -8.10 19.84
C VAL A 266 11.24 -7.09 20.21
N GLN A 267 11.07 -6.90 21.51
CA GLN A 267 10.08 -6.03 22.11
C GLN A 267 10.74 -4.74 22.62
N PHE A 268 9.96 -3.67 22.62
CA PHE A 268 10.36 -2.37 23.13
C PHE A 268 9.39 -1.98 24.23
N ASP A 269 9.88 -1.95 25.46
CA ASP A 269 9.14 -1.39 26.58
C ASP A 269 9.56 0.08 26.70
N ALA A 270 8.63 0.98 26.38
CA ALA A 270 8.85 2.42 26.45
C ALA A 270 8.10 2.97 27.67
N ASP A 271 8.86 3.39 28.69
CA ASP A 271 8.31 4.02 29.88
C ASP A 271 8.35 5.54 29.74
N THR A 272 7.17 6.17 29.75
CA THR A 272 6.99 7.63 29.65
C THR A 272 6.62 8.27 31.00
N SER A 273 6.66 7.51 32.10
CA SER A 273 6.15 7.94 33.41
C SER A 273 7.12 8.80 34.23
N ALA A 274 8.41 8.82 33.86
CA ALA A 274 9.48 9.47 34.62
C ALA A 274 9.41 11.01 34.69
N GLY A 275 8.52 11.66 33.90
CA GLY A 275 8.45 13.11 33.79
C GLY A 275 9.35 13.67 32.67
N ASP A 276 9.28 14.97 32.42
CA ASP A 276 10.13 15.73 31.48
C ASP A 276 10.07 15.42 29.97
N ARG A 277 9.12 14.59 29.53
CA ARG A 277 8.95 14.16 28.12
C ARG A 277 10.11 13.33 27.62
N GLU A 278 10.58 12.46 28.49
CA GLU A 278 11.62 11.51 28.19
C GLU A 278 11.03 10.10 28.14
N VAL A 279 11.67 9.24 27.36
CA VAL A 279 11.33 7.83 27.25
C VAL A 279 12.51 7.00 27.70
N ASP A 280 12.29 6.17 28.71
CA ASP A 280 13.21 5.09 29.06
C ASP A 280 12.86 3.86 28.23
N LEU A 281 13.78 3.48 27.33
CA LEU A 281 13.59 2.39 26.39
C LEU A 281 14.31 1.14 26.87
N VAL A 282 13.56 0.05 27.05
CA VAL A 282 14.12 -1.28 27.28
C VAL A 282 13.90 -2.13 26.04
N VAL A 283 14.99 -2.45 25.35
CA VAL A 283 15.01 -3.43 24.26
C VAL A 283 15.05 -4.82 24.87
N ARG A 284 13.93 -5.53 24.83
CA ARG A 284 13.80 -6.89 25.34
C ARG A 284 13.90 -7.88 24.20
N VAL A 285 14.85 -8.80 24.30
CA VAL A 285 15.06 -9.87 23.33
C VAL A 285 14.75 -11.22 23.96
N GLU A 286 13.73 -11.89 23.45
CA GLU A 286 13.30 -13.20 23.90
C GLU A 286 14.04 -14.34 23.20
N ARG A 287 14.02 -15.53 23.81
CA ARG A 287 14.57 -16.74 23.21
C ARG A 287 13.69 -17.22 22.06
N PRO A 288 14.27 -17.52 20.88
CA PRO A 288 13.50 -18.09 19.79
C PRO A 288 13.00 -19.47 20.17
N GLY A 289 11.82 -19.85 19.70
CA GLY A 289 11.27 -21.19 19.88
C GLY A 289 10.64 -21.69 18.59
N PRO A 290 10.57 -23.00 18.36
CA PRO A 290 9.81 -23.52 17.22
C PRO A 290 8.34 -23.09 17.39
N PRO A 291 7.69 -22.50 16.35
CA PRO A 291 6.40 -21.80 16.45
C PRO A 291 5.19 -22.68 16.87
N ARG A 292 5.39 -23.96 17.18
CA ARG A 292 4.32 -24.95 17.42
C ARG A 292 4.35 -25.65 18.77
N ARG A 293 5.21 -25.27 19.71
CA ARG A 293 5.18 -25.85 21.05
C ARG A 293 4.72 -24.82 22.07
N LYS A 294 3.39 -24.64 22.16
CA LYS A 294 2.75 -24.01 23.33
C LYS A 294 3.25 -24.78 24.56
N ASN A 295 3.93 -24.09 25.48
CA ASN A 295 4.46 -24.60 26.76
C ASN A 295 5.95 -25.01 26.82
N LEU A 296 6.82 -24.60 25.88
CA LEU A 296 8.28 -24.72 26.06
C LEU A 296 8.97 -23.36 26.11
N THR A 297 9.90 -23.22 27.05
CA THR A 297 10.86 -22.12 27.23
C THR A 297 11.84 -22.06 26.06
N GLY A 298 11.43 -21.54 24.89
CA GLY A 298 12.30 -21.32 23.73
C GLY A 298 13.10 -22.55 23.27
N THR A 299 14.12 -22.32 22.45
CA THR A 299 15.24 -23.24 22.21
C THR A 299 16.21 -23.18 23.38
N PRO A 300 17.06 -24.21 23.57
CA PRO A 300 18.21 -24.10 24.47
C PRO A 300 19.02 -22.82 24.19
N GLU A 301 19.64 -22.29 25.24
CA GLU A 301 20.48 -21.10 25.14
C GLU A 301 21.55 -21.28 24.06
N GLY A 302 21.72 -20.26 23.21
CA GLY A 302 22.74 -20.26 22.17
C GLY A 302 22.53 -21.26 21.01
N THR A 303 21.31 -21.79 20.80
CA THR A 303 21.07 -22.74 19.70
C THR A 303 21.28 -22.08 18.33
N ILE A 304 22.38 -22.42 17.68
CA ILE A 304 22.74 -22.00 16.32
C ILE A 304 22.49 -23.16 15.37
N TYR A 305 21.64 -22.96 14.37
CA TYR A 305 21.27 -24.03 13.45
C TYR A 305 22.28 -24.22 12.33
N GLN A 306 22.60 -25.47 12.05
CA GLN A 306 23.33 -25.91 10.86
C GLN A 306 22.38 -26.62 9.90
N VAL A 307 22.60 -26.45 8.60
CA VAL A 307 21.85 -27.14 7.56
C VAL A 307 22.48 -28.50 7.37
N ALA A 308 21.82 -29.58 7.80
CA ALA A 308 22.33 -30.93 7.63
C ALA A 308 22.25 -31.36 6.16
N ASP A 309 21.02 -31.47 5.65
CA ASP A 309 20.77 -31.85 4.26
C ASP A 309 20.03 -30.74 3.50
N VAL A 310 20.29 -30.64 2.20
CA VAL A 310 19.51 -29.80 1.28
C VAL A 310 18.82 -30.70 0.25
N GLU A 311 17.49 -30.79 0.38
CA GLU A 311 16.62 -31.50 -0.54
C GLU A 311 15.98 -30.52 -1.53
N VAL A 312 16.10 -30.79 -2.83
CA VAL A 312 15.51 -30.00 -3.91
C VAL A 312 14.39 -30.79 -4.57
N ASP A 313 13.15 -30.39 -4.33
CA ASP A 313 11.96 -31.03 -4.88
C ASP A 313 11.56 -30.39 -6.22
N LEU A 314 11.81 -31.10 -7.32
CA LEU A 314 11.51 -30.68 -8.70
C LEU A 314 10.16 -31.24 -9.21
N ARG A 315 9.37 -31.89 -8.34
CA ARG A 315 8.14 -32.55 -8.79
C ARG A 315 7.10 -31.54 -9.26
N PRO A 316 6.33 -31.88 -10.31
CA PRO A 316 5.28 -31.00 -10.82
C PRO A 316 4.19 -30.77 -9.77
N ARG A 317 3.41 -29.71 -9.97
CA ARG A 317 2.24 -29.46 -9.13
C ARG A 317 1.22 -30.59 -9.29
N GLN A 318 0.96 -31.32 -8.22
CA GLN A 318 -0.05 -32.38 -8.19
C GLN A 318 -1.29 -31.97 -7.40
N ARG A 319 -2.45 -32.48 -7.83
CA ARG A 319 -3.71 -32.43 -7.10
C ARG A 319 -3.84 -33.75 -6.32
N GLY A 320 -3.67 -33.71 -5.00
CA GLY A 320 -3.69 -34.91 -4.14
C GLY A 320 -2.29 -35.44 -3.79
N LYS A 321 -2.24 -36.58 -3.09
CA LYS A 321 -0.97 -37.28 -2.78
C LYS A 321 -0.58 -38.15 -3.99
N SER A 322 0.66 -38.02 -4.49
CA SER A 322 1.22 -38.97 -5.46
C SER A 322 1.22 -40.37 -4.85
N THR A 323 0.82 -41.38 -5.63
CA THR A 323 1.02 -42.80 -5.31
C THR A 323 2.36 -43.32 -5.82
N ILE A 324 3.00 -42.59 -6.74
CA ILE A 324 4.30 -42.95 -7.32
C ILE A 324 5.40 -42.37 -6.42
N PRO A 325 6.30 -43.21 -5.87
CA PRO A 325 7.47 -42.76 -5.13
C PRO A 325 8.37 -41.87 -6.00
N PRO A 326 8.96 -40.81 -5.43
CA PRO A 326 9.91 -39.99 -6.18
C PRO A 326 11.22 -40.73 -6.42
N ASP A 327 11.82 -40.46 -7.58
CA ASP A 327 13.20 -40.84 -7.85
C ASP A 327 14.16 -39.78 -7.30
N THR A 328 15.39 -40.21 -7.01
CA THR A 328 16.40 -39.34 -6.37
C THR A 328 17.69 -39.28 -7.17
N ILE A 329 18.30 -38.08 -7.24
CA ILE A 329 19.66 -37.87 -7.73
C ILE A 329 20.46 -37.21 -6.62
N GLN A 330 21.64 -37.75 -6.31
CA GLN A 330 22.61 -37.14 -5.40
C GLN A 330 23.67 -36.43 -6.24
N LEU A 331 23.89 -35.14 -5.98
CA LEU A 331 24.90 -34.36 -6.69
C LEU A 331 25.46 -33.26 -5.78
N GLU A 332 26.78 -33.26 -5.56
CA GLU A 332 27.50 -32.26 -4.73
C GLU A 332 26.88 -32.05 -3.32
N GLY A 333 26.38 -33.13 -2.71
CA GLY A 333 25.74 -33.09 -1.38
C GLY A 333 24.26 -32.65 -1.39
N TYR A 334 23.70 -32.32 -2.56
CA TYR A 334 22.28 -32.03 -2.72
C TYR A 334 21.50 -33.27 -3.15
N ARG A 335 20.29 -33.42 -2.60
CA ARG A 335 19.35 -34.49 -2.95
C ARG A 335 18.22 -33.93 -3.82
N PHE A 336 18.23 -34.25 -5.10
CA PHE A 336 17.18 -33.83 -6.03
C PHE A 336 16.10 -34.89 -6.11
N LEU A 337 14.84 -34.50 -5.86
CA LEU A 337 13.66 -35.34 -6.03
C LEU A 337 12.95 -34.98 -7.33
N TYR A 338 12.59 -35.98 -8.12
CA TYR A 338 11.82 -35.80 -9.35
C TYR A 338 10.85 -36.96 -9.55
N GLN A 339 10.02 -36.87 -10.58
CA GLN A 339 9.07 -37.90 -10.94
C GLN A 339 8.97 -37.98 -12.47
N ASP A 340 9.05 -39.20 -13.01
CA ASP A 340 9.02 -39.58 -14.44
C ASP A 340 10.19 -39.02 -15.26
N ARG A 341 10.42 -37.70 -15.22
CA ARG A 341 11.50 -37.01 -15.91
C ARG A 341 12.05 -35.86 -15.09
N VAL A 342 13.32 -35.54 -15.29
CA VAL A 342 13.98 -34.39 -14.67
C VAL A 342 13.68 -33.12 -15.48
N PRO A 343 12.92 -32.15 -14.95
CA PRO A 343 12.48 -30.98 -15.73
C PRO A 343 13.62 -29.99 -16.01
N VAL A 344 14.60 -29.91 -15.11
CA VAL A 344 15.76 -29.00 -15.21
C VAL A 344 17.01 -29.76 -14.78
N LYS A 345 18.10 -29.63 -15.53
CA LYS A 345 19.38 -30.29 -15.22
C LYS A 345 19.87 -29.87 -13.82
N PRO A 346 20.11 -30.81 -12.89
CA PRO A 346 20.56 -30.48 -11.52
C PRO A 346 21.83 -29.62 -11.49
N GLN A 347 22.78 -29.87 -12.38
CA GLN A 347 24.01 -29.08 -12.51
C GLN A 347 23.74 -27.59 -12.78
N ALA A 348 22.67 -27.27 -13.52
CA ALA A 348 22.31 -25.89 -13.82
C ALA A 348 21.76 -25.14 -12.59
N LEU A 349 21.29 -25.88 -11.57
CA LEU A 349 20.75 -25.32 -10.34
C LEU A 349 21.84 -25.02 -9.31
N LEU A 350 22.94 -25.76 -9.32
CA LEU A 350 24.02 -25.61 -8.33
C LEU A 350 24.59 -24.19 -8.27
N GLY A 351 24.77 -23.52 -9.41
CA GLY A 351 25.20 -22.12 -9.47
C GLY A 351 24.21 -21.11 -8.85
N SER A 352 23.00 -21.57 -8.50
CA SER A 352 21.96 -20.79 -7.82
C SER A 352 21.79 -21.16 -6.34
N MET A 353 22.49 -22.18 -5.85
CA MET A 353 22.38 -22.68 -4.49
C MET A 353 23.47 -22.07 -3.60
N PHE A 354 23.12 -21.03 -2.84
CA PHE A 354 23.99 -20.48 -1.79
C PHE A 354 23.79 -21.19 -0.45
N LEU A 355 22.62 -21.81 -0.26
CA LEU A 355 22.36 -22.73 0.84
C LEU A 355 23.11 -24.03 0.58
N ARG A 356 23.99 -24.42 1.50
CA ARG A 356 24.84 -25.61 1.38
C ARG A 356 24.57 -26.58 2.54
N PRO A 357 24.66 -27.90 2.30
CA PRO A 357 24.73 -28.87 3.38
C PRO A 357 25.97 -28.62 4.24
N ASP A 358 25.89 -29.03 5.50
CA ASP A 358 26.88 -28.86 6.58
C ASP A 358 27.30 -27.41 6.87
N ALA A 359 26.64 -26.42 6.27
CA ALA A 359 26.89 -25.01 6.54
C ALA A 359 25.97 -24.49 7.65
N ARG A 360 26.45 -23.50 8.40
CA ARG A 360 25.60 -22.75 9.33
C ARG A 360 24.46 -22.07 8.57
N TYR A 361 23.27 -22.06 9.15
CA TYR A 361 22.14 -21.30 8.63
C TYR A 361 22.49 -19.80 8.55
N GLN A 362 22.18 -19.19 7.42
CA GLN A 362 22.31 -17.74 7.20
C GLN A 362 21.13 -17.27 6.36
N GLN A 363 20.41 -16.25 6.82
CA GLN A 363 19.28 -15.69 6.07
C GLN A 363 19.74 -15.18 4.71
N SER A 364 20.92 -14.54 4.64
CA SER A 364 21.46 -13.99 3.40
C SER A 364 21.62 -15.06 2.31
N HIS A 365 22.00 -16.29 2.67
CA HIS A 365 22.12 -17.42 1.75
C HIS A 365 20.77 -17.92 1.25
N VAL A 366 19.75 -17.94 2.13
CA VAL A 366 18.37 -18.28 1.74
C VAL A 366 17.84 -17.28 0.73
N ASP A 367 17.98 -15.99 1.01
CA ASP A 367 17.48 -14.91 0.15
C ASP A 367 18.19 -14.85 -1.20
N ARG A 368 19.51 -15.10 -1.23
CA ARG A 368 20.29 -15.18 -2.48
C ARG A 368 19.87 -16.40 -3.30
N THR A 369 19.68 -17.55 -2.66
CA THR A 369 19.23 -18.79 -3.32
C THR A 369 17.85 -18.58 -3.95
N TYR A 370 16.89 -18.05 -3.18
CA TYR A 370 15.54 -17.76 -3.66
C TYR A 370 15.54 -16.78 -4.85
N ARG A 371 16.26 -15.66 -4.73
CA ARG A 371 16.35 -14.64 -5.80
C ARG A 371 16.97 -15.22 -7.07
N ARG A 372 18.05 -16.01 -6.95
CA ARG A 372 18.75 -16.57 -8.10
C ARG A 372 17.91 -17.62 -8.81
N LEU A 373 17.23 -18.50 -8.08
CA LEU A 373 16.31 -19.49 -8.65
C LEU A 373 15.10 -18.84 -9.34
N THR A 374 14.53 -17.79 -8.74
CA THR A 374 13.42 -17.05 -9.35
C THR A 374 13.88 -16.31 -10.62
N ALA A 375 15.10 -15.77 -10.62
CA ALA A 375 15.67 -15.07 -11.78
C ALA A 375 15.89 -15.98 -13.00
N LEU A 376 15.98 -17.31 -12.82
CA LEU A 376 16.09 -18.26 -13.93
C LEU A 376 14.82 -18.32 -14.79
N ARG A 377 13.66 -17.88 -14.28
CA ARG A 377 12.35 -17.97 -14.95
C ARG A 377 11.97 -19.37 -15.45
N ALA A 378 12.60 -20.41 -14.91
CA ALA A 378 12.30 -21.81 -15.20
C ALA A 378 11.20 -22.39 -14.29
N PHE A 379 10.81 -21.66 -13.24
CA PHE A 379 9.92 -22.12 -12.18
C PHE A 379 8.77 -21.14 -11.96
N ASP A 380 7.54 -21.67 -11.88
CA ASP A 380 6.33 -20.90 -11.52
C ASP A 380 6.33 -20.56 -10.02
N ARG A 381 6.95 -21.40 -9.19
CA ARG A 381 7.03 -21.22 -7.75
C ARG A 381 8.32 -21.78 -7.19
N VAL A 382 8.96 -20.99 -6.33
CA VAL A 382 10.10 -21.37 -5.50
C VAL A 382 9.65 -21.26 -4.04
N ASP A 383 9.94 -22.27 -3.23
CA ASP A 383 9.62 -22.30 -1.81
C ASP A 383 10.82 -22.91 -1.05
N ILE A 384 11.22 -22.32 0.07
CA ILE A 384 12.33 -22.81 0.89
C ILE A 384 11.81 -22.97 2.31
N ALA A 385 11.78 -24.20 2.79
CA ALA A 385 11.35 -24.55 4.13
C ALA A 385 12.47 -25.24 4.90
N PHE A 386 12.43 -25.13 6.22
CA PHE A 386 13.35 -25.82 7.12
C PHE A 386 12.57 -26.75 8.04
N ASP A 387 13.10 -27.95 8.22
CA ASP A 387 12.47 -29.01 9.00
C ASP A 387 13.47 -29.57 10.02
N SER A 388 13.13 -29.48 11.30
CA SER A 388 13.91 -30.01 12.42
C SER A 388 13.43 -31.38 12.91
N ALA A 389 12.37 -31.95 12.33
CA ALA A 389 11.74 -33.16 12.85
C ALA A 389 12.52 -34.46 12.56
N GLN A 390 13.33 -34.49 11.50
CA GLN A 390 14.01 -35.70 11.00
C GLN A 390 15.53 -35.60 11.07
N VAL A 391 16.06 -34.89 12.07
CA VAL A 391 17.49 -34.59 12.15
C VAL A 391 18.13 -35.26 13.37
N ARG A 392 19.38 -35.69 13.22
CA ARG A 392 20.11 -36.47 14.25
C ARG A 392 20.51 -35.62 15.46
N ARG A 393 20.79 -34.33 15.24
CA ARG A 393 21.18 -33.38 16.29
C ARG A 393 20.14 -32.26 16.44
N PRO A 394 19.92 -31.74 17.66
CA PRO A 394 18.92 -30.70 17.91
C PRO A 394 19.29 -29.32 17.32
N ASP A 395 20.58 -29.10 17.02
CA ASP A 395 21.14 -27.91 16.38
C ASP A 395 21.20 -28.00 14.85
N GLN A 396 20.56 -29.01 14.26
CA GLN A 396 20.55 -29.22 12.82
C GLN A 396 19.13 -29.15 12.23
N VAL A 397 19.05 -28.71 10.98
CA VAL A 397 17.82 -28.66 10.18
C VAL A 397 18.04 -29.17 8.77
N ASN A 398 17.02 -29.81 8.22
CA ASN A 398 16.98 -30.14 6.79
C ASN A 398 16.33 -28.99 6.04
N ALA A 399 16.98 -28.53 4.97
CA ALA A 399 16.41 -27.56 4.06
C ALA A 399 15.66 -28.26 2.92
N LYS A 400 14.44 -27.82 2.64
CA LYS A 400 13.59 -28.31 1.56
C LYS A 400 13.33 -27.16 0.59
N VAL A 401 13.94 -27.23 -0.59
CA VAL A 401 13.78 -26.27 -1.68
C VAL A 401 12.81 -26.85 -2.70
N ARG A 402 11.56 -26.38 -2.70
CA ARG A 402 10.54 -26.84 -3.64
C ARG A 402 10.48 -25.92 -4.84
N LEU A 403 10.69 -26.50 -6.03
CA LEU A 403 10.69 -25.81 -7.31
C LEU A 403 9.60 -26.41 -8.19
N ILE A 404 8.56 -25.62 -8.47
CA ILE A 404 7.50 -26.02 -9.39
C ILE A 404 7.90 -25.52 -10.78
N PRO A 405 8.22 -26.41 -11.74
CA PRO A 405 8.59 -26.01 -13.10
C PRO A 405 7.48 -25.23 -13.79
N ALA A 406 7.85 -24.24 -14.58
CA ALA A 406 6.90 -23.54 -15.44
C ALA A 406 6.31 -24.49 -16.49
N ARG A 407 5.02 -24.33 -16.81
CA ARG A 407 4.41 -25.08 -17.92
C ARG A 407 5.10 -24.68 -19.22
N THR A 408 5.79 -25.65 -19.83
CA THR A 408 6.36 -25.52 -21.17
C THR A 408 5.29 -25.79 -22.22
#